data_AF-A0A1N7SFQ8-F1
#
_entry.id   AF-A0A1N7SFQ8-F1
#
_cell.length_a   1.000
_cell.length_b   1.000
_cell.length_c   1.000
_cell.angle_alpha   90.00
_cell.angle_beta   90.00
_cell.angle_gamma   90.00
#
_symmetry.space_group_name_H-M   'P 1'
#
loop_
_entity.id
_entity.type
_entity.pdbx_description
1 polymer ?
#
loop_
_entity_poly.entity_id
_entity_poly.type
_entity_poly.pdbx_seq_one_letter_code
_entity_poly.pdbx_strand_id
1 'polypeptide(L)'
;MPEHTSLLAFGLVALGIALTPGPNMIYLVSRSICQGRAAGLISLGGVALGFVVYMLCAALGITALLLAVPFAYDALRFGGALYLLWLAWQAVKPGGGSPFQVRDLPADSPRKLFMMGFVTNLLNPKIAVLYLSLLPQFIDPRHGSVLGQSLALGFVSA
;
A
#
# COMPACT_ATOMS: atom_id res chain seq x y z
N MET A 1 19.48 -4.36 12.32
CA MET A 1 18.07 -4.80 12.12
C MET A 1 17.18 -3.81 12.85
N PRO A 2 15.91 -3.59 12.42
CA PRO A 2 15.04 -2.65 13.12
C PRO A 2 14.83 -3.12 14.56
N GLU A 3 14.65 -2.18 15.50
CA GLU A 3 14.28 -2.51 16.86
C GLU A 3 12.93 -3.25 16.90
N HIS A 4 12.76 -4.16 17.86
CA HIS A 4 11.51 -4.90 18.05
C HIS A 4 10.30 -3.98 18.27
N THR A 5 10.52 -2.86 18.96
CA THR A 5 9.50 -1.81 19.17
C THR A 5 9.07 -1.18 17.84
N SER A 6 10.02 -0.90 16.93
CA SER A 6 9.73 -0.36 15.60
C SER A 6 8.98 -1.35 14.72
N LEU A 7 9.35 -2.64 14.78
CA LEU A 7 8.62 -3.71 14.08
C LEU A 7 7.17 -3.83 14.58
N LEU A 8 6.96 -3.82 15.89
CA LEU A 8 5.63 -3.88 16.49
C LEU A 8 4.80 -2.64 16.15
N ALA A 9 5.35 -1.44 16.32
CA ALA A 9 4.65 -0.19 16.04
C ALA A 9 4.30 -0.05 14.55
N PHE A 10 5.24 -0.36 13.65
CA PHE A 10 4.98 -0.35 12.21
C PHE A 10 3.95 -1.43 11.82
N GLY A 11 4.03 -2.62 12.43
CA GLY A 11 3.05 -3.69 12.25
C GLY A 11 1.64 -3.28 12.67
N LEU A 12 1.47 -2.57 13.78
CA LEU A 12 0.17 -2.05 14.22
C LEU A 12 -0.38 -0.99 13.27
N VAL A 13 0.47 -0.09 12.77
CA VAL A 13 0.08 0.92 11.77
C VAL A 13 -0.32 0.23 10.45
N ALA A 14 0.48 -0.72 9.98
CA ALA A 14 0.21 -1.51 8.79
C ALA A 14 -1.10 -2.30 8.93
N LEU A 15 -1.38 -2.89 10.11
CA LEU A 15 -2.63 -3.58 10.40
C LEU A 15 -3.83 -2.63 10.34
N GLY A 16 -3.77 -1.47 11.01
CA GLY A 16 -4.86 -0.48 10.97
C GLY A 16 -5.14 0.01 9.55
N ILE A 17 -4.07 0.17 8.75
CA ILE A 17 -4.16 0.46 7.32
C ILE A 17 -4.77 -0.72 6.58
N ALA A 18 -4.33 -1.96 6.77
CA ALA A 18 -4.86 -3.14 6.08
C ALA A 18 -6.35 -3.37 6.33
N LEU A 19 -6.83 -3.08 7.55
CA LEU A 19 -8.24 -3.24 7.94
C LEU A 19 -9.19 -2.22 7.29
N THR A 20 -8.67 -1.07 6.83
CA THR A 20 -9.52 -0.10 6.13
C THR A 20 -9.67 -0.50 4.66
N PRO A 21 -10.90 -0.57 4.12
CA PRO A 21 -11.09 -0.88 2.70
C PRO A 21 -10.45 0.21 1.84
N GLY A 22 -9.51 -0.20 0.98
CA GLY A 22 -8.81 0.68 0.04
C GLY A 22 -8.83 0.13 -1.39
N PRO A 23 -8.26 0.85 -2.36
CA PRO A 23 -8.30 0.47 -3.77
C PRO A 23 -7.83 -0.97 -4.05
N ASN A 24 -6.72 -1.40 -3.45
CA ASN A 24 -6.20 -2.77 -3.60
C ASN A 24 -7.19 -3.82 -3.12
N MET A 25 -7.75 -3.64 -1.92
CA MET A 25 -8.69 -4.59 -1.32
C MET A 25 -9.98 -4.67 -2.15
N ILE A 26 -10.53 -3.52 -2.54
CA ILE A 26 -11.74 -3.45 -3.37
C ILE A 26 -11.50 -4.13 -4.72
N TYR A 27 -10.37 -3.85 -5.37
CA TYR A 27 -10.00 -4.47 -6.64
C TYR A 27 -9.87 -6.00 -6.52
N LEU A 28 -9.09 -6.48 -5.54
CA LEU A 28 -8.87 -7.91 -5.28
C LEU A 28 -10.17 -8.65 -4.98
N VAL A 29 -11.00 -8.09 -4.10
CA VAL A 29 -12.28 -8.70 -3.72
C VAL A 29 -13.24 -8.68 -4.92
N SER A 30 -13.34 -7.58 -5.65
CA SER A 30 -14.17 -7.48 -6.86
C SER A 30 -13.77 -8.53 -7.91
N ARG A 31 -12.47 -8.68 -8.21
CA ARG A 31 -12.00 -9.70 -9.17
C ARG A 31 -12.18 -11.12 -8.68
N SER A 32 -11.99 -11.37 -7.38
CA SER A 32 -12.21 -12.69 -6.79
C SER A 32 -13.67 -13.12 -6.81
N ILE A 33 -14.60 -12.18 -6.56
CA ILE A 33 -16.04 -12.43 -6.57
C ILE A 33 -16.57 -12.54 -8.01
N CYS A 34 -16.18 -11.63 -8.90
CA CYS A 34 -16.75 -11.56 -10.26
C CYS A 34 -16.10 -12.53 -11.25
N GLN A 35 -14.82 -12.88 -11.07
CA GLN A 35 -14.04 -13.68 -12.05
C GLN A 35 -13.35 -14.90 -11.41
N GLY A 36 -13.67 -15.20 -10.15
CA GLY A 36 -13.19 -16.38 -9.44
C GLY A 36 -11.82 -16.24 -8.79
N ARG A 37 -11.45 -17.27 -8.01
CA ARG A 37 -10.24 -17.29 -7.17
C ARG A 37 -8.94 -17.10 -7.97
N ALA A 38 -8.88 -17.65 -9.19
CA ALA A 38 -7.70 -17.53 -10.04
C ALA A 38 -7.44 -16.07 -10.44
N ALA A 39 -8.49 -15.33 -10.80
CA ALA A 39 -8.38 -13.92 -11.16
C ALA A 39 -7.94 -13.06 -9.97
N GLY A 40 -8.41 -13.40 -8.76
CA GLY A 40 -7.94 -12.83 -7.50
C GLY A 40 -6.45 -13.07 -7.25
N LEU A 41 -5.97 -14.30 -7.40
CA LEU A 41 -4.56 -14.65 -7.19
C LEU A 41 -3.62 -13.99 -8.21
N ILE A 42 -4.03 -13.92 -9.48
CA ILE A 42 -3.24 -13.22 -10.52
C ILE A 42 -3.16 -11.72 -10.21
N SER A 43 -4.28 -11.12 -9.80
CA SER A 43 -4.35 -9.73 -9.36
C SER A 43 -3.45 -9.48 -8.14
N LEU A 44 -3.43 -10.41 -7.18
CA LEU A 44 -2.59 -10.36 -5.99
C LEU A 44 -1.10 -10.35 -6.35
N GLY A 45 -0.69 -11.16 -7.34
CA GLY A 45 0.69 -11.15 -7.85
C GLY A 45 1.11 -9.77 -8.36
N GLY A 46 0.21 -9.06 -9.04
CA GLY A 46 0.45 -7.69 -9.49
C GLY A 46 0.61 -6.71 -8.32
N VAL A 47 -0.29 -6.80 -7.34
CA VAL A 47 -0.24 -5.99 -6.12
C VAL A 47 1.06 -6.24 -5.33
N ALA A 48 1.46 -7.50 -5.19
CA ALA A 48 2.70 -7.90 -4.51
C ALA A 48 3.94 -7.33 -5.21
N LEU A 49 3.98 -7.34 -6.54
CA LEU A 49 5.07 -6.70 -7.29
C LEU A 49 5.12 -5.19 -7.06
N GLY A 50 3.96 -4.53 -6.92
CA GLY A 50 3.91 -3.10 -6.56
C GLY A 50 4.53 -2.81 -5.19
N PHE A 51 4.27 -3.65 -4.19
CA PHE A 51 4.92 -3.55 -2.88
C PHE A 51 6.45 -3.73 -2.97
N VAL A 52 6.92 -4.66 -3.81
CA VAL A 52 8.36 -4.83 -4.06
C VAL A 52 8.98 -3.57 -4.65
N VAL A 53 8.31 -2.90 -5.60
CA VAL A 53 8.79 -1.63 -6.14
C VAL A 53 8.90 -0.57 -5.03
N TYR A 54 7.88 -0.42 -4.17
CA TYR A 54 7.96 0.53 -3.05
C TYR A 54 9.08 0.19 -2.06
N MET A 55 9.28 -1.09 -1.74
CA MET A 55 10.39 -1.53 -0.88
C MET A 55 11.74 -1.20 -1.50
N LEU A 56 11.91 -1.41 -2.81
CA LEU A 56 13.13 -1.04 -3.53
C LEU A 56 13.32 0.48 -3.57
N CYS A 57 12.26 1.25 -3.82
CA CYS A 57 12.33 2.72 -3.79
C CYS A 57 12.76 3.22 -2.41
N ALA A 58 12.18 2.67 -1.34
CA ALA A 58 12.56 3.00 0.03
C ALA A 58 14.01 2.61 0.34
N ALA A 59 14.45 1.44 -0.13
CA ALA A 59 15.81 0.96 0.06
C ALA A 59 16.87 1.72 -0.74
N LEU A 60 16.55 2.14 -1.95
CA LEU A 60 17.43 2.93 -2.83
C LEU A 60 17.47 4.42 -2.44
N GLY A 61 16.76 4.81 -1.38
CA GLY A 61 16.82 6.16 -0.85
C GLY A 61 15.98 7.18 -1.61
N ILE A 62 15.00 6.75 -2.42
CA ILE A 62 13.99 7.69 -2.97
C ILE A 62 13.30 8.44 -1.83
N THR A 63 13.14 7.80 -0.68
CA THR A 63 12.62 8.48 0.50
C THR A 63 13.61 9.47 1.12
N ALA A 64 14.92 9.23 1.02
CA ALA A 64 15.92 10.24 1.39
C ALA A 64 15.90 11.43 0.42
N LEU A 65 15.65 11.20 -0.88
CA LEU A 65 15.46 12.26 -1.87
C LEU A 65 14.19 13.09 -1.58
N LEU A 66 13.09 12.44 -1.20
CA LEU A 66 11.86 13.13 -0.77
C LEU A 66 12.09 13.94 0.50
N LEU A 67 12.81 13.40 1.48
CA LEU A 67 13.19 14.14 2.70
C LEU A 67 14.14 15.31 2.40
N ALA A 68 14.96 15.24 1.35
CA ALA A 68 15.80 16.34 0.89
C ALA A 68 14.99 17.49 0.26
N VAL A 69 13.73 17.25 -0.11
CA VAL A 69 12.78 18.28 -0.60
C VAL A 69 11.62 18.39 0.40
N PRO A 70 11.76 19.20 1.47
CA PRO A 70 10.78 19.28 2.55
C PRO A 70 9.35 19.51 2.07
N PHE A 71 9.19 20.37 1.06
CA PHE A 71 7.89 20.66 0.47
C PHE A 71 7.22 19.44 -0.20
N ALA A 72 8.00 18.58 -0.87
CA ALA A 72 7.47 17.37 -1.51
C ALA A 72 7.08 16.32 -0.46
N TYR A 73 7.89 16.18 0.60
CA TYR A 73 7.58 15.29 1.72
C TYR A 73 6.33 15.75 2.48
N ASP A 74 6.22 17.03 2.80
CA ASP A 74 5.07 17.59 3.52
C ASP A 74 3.80 17.52 2.67
N ALA A 75 3.86 17.87 1.39
CA ALA A 75 2.72 17.73 0.48
C ALA A 75 2.23 16.27 0.42
N LEU A 76 3.16 15.31 0.34
CA LEU A 76 2.83 13.88 0.33
C LEU A 76 2.26 13.42 1.67
N ARG A 77 2.82 13.87 2.79
CA ARG A 77 2.38 13.53 4.15
C ARG A 77 0.99 14.08 4.45
N PHE A 78 0.78 15.38 4.22
CA PHE A 78 -0.51 16.04 4.47
C PHE A 78 -1.58 15.63 3.47
N GLY A 79 -1.24 15.57 2.17
CA GLY A 79 -2.15 15.08 1.13
C GLY A 79 -2.54 13.62 1.36
N GLY A 80 -1.57 12.82 1.80
CA GLY A 80 -1.76 11.46 2.25
C GLY A 80 -2.71 11.31 3.43
N ALA A 81 -2.48 12.07 4.50
CA ALA A 81 -3.33 12.08 5.67
C ALA A 81 -4.77 12.50 5.33
N LEU A 82 -4.95 13.56 4.52
CA LEU A 82 -6.25 14.00 4.03
C LEU A 82 -6.96 12.92 3.20
N TYR A 83 -6.22 12.22 2.34
CA TYR A 83 -6.76 11.12 1.55
C TYR A 83 -7.21 9.95 2.43
N LEU A 84 -6.41 9.57 3.43
CA LEU A 84 -6.79 8.52 4.40
C LEU A 84 -8.04 8.91 5.20
N LEU A 85 -8.15 10.17 5.62
CA LEU A 85 -9.35 10.69 6.27
C LEU A 85 -10.57 10.63 5.34
N TRP A 86 -10.39 10.94 4.06
CA TRP A 86 -11.45 10.84 3.05
C TRP A 86 -11.88 9.38 2.81
N LEU A 87 -10.95 8.43 2.75
CA LEU A 87 -11.28 7.00 2.69
C LEU A 87 -12.01 6.53 3.95
N ALA A 88 -11.55 6.94 5.13
CA ALA A 88 -12.21 6.61 6.40
C ALA A 88 -13.65 7.16 6.41
N TRP A 89 -13.87 8.39 5.94
CA TRP A 89 -15.20 8.97 5.79
C TRP A 89 -16.08 8.19 4.82
N GLN A 90 -15.56 7.79 3.66
CA GLN A 90 -16.30 6.95 2.71
C GLN A 90 -16.68 5.59 3.29
N ALA A 91 -15.84 5.01 4.14
CA ALA A 91 -16.13 3.73 4.78
C ALA A 91 -17.29 3.79 5.79
N VAL A 92 -17.51 4.95 6.43
CA VAL A 92 -18.54 5.14 7.47
C VAL A 92 -19.79 5.90 7.01
N LYS A 93 -19.76 6.54 5.83
CA LYS A 93 -20.87 7.38 5.33
C LYS A 93 -22.12 6.54 5.03
N PRO A 94 -23.31 6.91 5.57
CA PRO A 94 -24.58 6.30 5.19
C PRO A 94 -24.89 6.53 3.70
N GLY A 95 -25.24 5.46 2.98
CA GLY A 95 -25.58 5.52 1.55
C GLY A 95 -24.39 5.47 0.58
N GLY A 96 -23.17 5.19 1.06
CA GLY A 96 -22.10 4.74 0.18
C GLY A 96 -22.48 3.42 -0.47
N GLY A 97 -22.66 3.38 -1.79
CA GLY A 97 -22.93 2.13 -2.51
C GLY A 97 -21.87 1.10 -2.17
N SER A 98 -22.26 -0.16 -1.97
CA SER A 98 -21.31 -1.22 -1.59
C SER A 98 -20.14 -1.22 -2.59
N PRO A 99 -18.89 -1.01 -2.14
CA PRO A 99 -17.72 -1.10 -3.03
C PRO A 99 -17.56 -2.51 -3.62
N PHE A 100 -18.31 -3.49 -3.10
CA PHE A 100 -18.37 -4.87 -3.54
C PHE A 100 -19.59 -5.19 -4.41
N GLN A 101 -20.23 -4.18 -5.02
CA GLN A 101 -21.31 -4.47 -5.97
C GLN A 101 -20.80 -5.38 -7.10
N VAL A 102 -21.44 -6.53 -7.22
CA VAL A 102 -21.20 -7.50 -8.28
C VAL A 102 -21.66 -6.85 -9.58
N ARG A 103 -20.71 -6.50 -10.44
CA ARG A 103 -20.97 -6.11 -11.82
C ARG A 103 -20.50 -7.26 -12.70
N ASP A 104 -21.33 -7.66 -13.67
CA ASP A 104 -20.91 -8.57 -14.72
C ASP A 104 -19.78 -7.92 -15.52
N LEU A 105 -18.56 -8.24 -15.13
CA LEU A 105 -17.34 -7.78 -15.78
C LEU A 105 -16.90 -8.87 -16.77
N PRO A 106 -16.72 -8.56 -18.06
CA PRO A 106 -16.17 -9.51 -19.01
C PRO A 106 -14.85 -10.08 -18.48
N ALA A 107 -14.62 -11.38 -18.70
CA ALA A 107 -13.43 -12.07 -18.23
C ALA A 107 -12.18 -11.33 -18.75
N ASP A 108 -11.39 -10.78 -17.85
CA ASP A 108 -10.17 -10.07 -18.22
C ASP A 108 -9.02 -11.08 -18.37
N SER A 109 -8.09 -10.82 -19.29
CA SER A 109 -6.94 -11.70 -19.48
C SER A 109 -6.03 -11.72 -18.25
N PRO A 110 -5.30 -12.82 -17.96
CA PRO A 110 -4.35 -12.90 -16.86
C PRO A 110 -3.36 -11.73 -16.82
N ARG A 111 -2.85 -11.32 -18.00
CA ARG A 111 -1.94 -10.17 -18.12
C ARG A 111 -2.61 -8.87 -17.67
N LYS A 112 -3.87 -8.65 -18.04
CA LYS A 112 -4.62 -7.45 -17.66
C LYS A 112 -4.93 -7.44 -16.17
N LEU A 113 -5.30 -8.58 -15.59
CA LEU A 113 -5.53 -8.73 -14.14
C LEU A 113 -4.28 -8.41 -13.32
N PHE A 114 -3.14 -8.96 -13.74
CA PHE A 114 -1.85 -8.69 -13.12
C PHE A 114 -1.45 -7.22 -13.24
N MET A 115 -1.51 -6.64 -14.45
CA MET A 115 -1.17 -5.23 -14.67
C MET A 115 -2.09 -4.27 -13.94
N MET A 116 -3.39 -4.55 -13.88
CA MET A 116 -4.31 -3.74 -13.09
C MET A 116 -4.01 -3.84 -11.59
N GLY A 117 -3.67 -5.03 -11.07
CA GLY A 117 -3.22 -5.16 -9.67
C GLY A 117 -1.96 -4.35 -9.39
N PHE A 118 -0.97 -4.43 -10.29
CA PHE A 118 0.28 -3.68 -10.19
C PHE A 118 0.07 -2.17 -10.22
N VAL A 119 -0.64 -1.66 -11.22
CA VAL A 119 -0.93 -0.22 -11.38
C VAL A 119 -1.82 0.28 -10.23
N THR A 120 -2.81 -0.51 -9.81
CA THR A 120 -3.68 -0.14 -8.67
C THR A 120 -2.85 0.03 -7.40
N ASN A 121 -1.89 -0.86 -7.14
CA ASN A 121 -0.99 -0.74 -5.99
C ASN A 121 -0.06 0.48 -6.11
N LEU A 122 0.58 0.68 -7.28
CA LEU A 122 1.54 1.75 -7.49
C LEU A 122 0.91 3.15 -7.44
N LEU A 123 -0.35 3.27 -7.85
CA LEU A 123 -1.13 4.51 -7.78
C LEU A 123 -1.92 4.62 -6.47
N ASN A 124 -1.79 3.67 -5.56
CA ASN A 124 -2.56 3.66 -4.32
C ASN A 124 -1.97 4.71 -3.36
N PRO A 125 -2.68 5.82 -3.08
CA PRO A 125 -2.12 6.88 -2.25
C PRO A 125 -1.91 6.39 -0.82
N LYS A 126 -2.72 5.44 -0.35
CA LYS A 126 -2.56 4.83 0.98
C LYS A 126 -1.27 4.03 1.12
N ILE A 127 -0.86 3.31 0.06
CA ILE A 127 0.42 2.60 0.06
C ILE A 127 1.58 3.58 -0.09
N ALA A 128 1.45 4.58 -0.96
CA ALA A 128 2.44 5.65 -1.10
C ALA A 128 2.73 6.32 0.25
N VAL A 129 1.69 6.65 1.03
CA VAL A 129 1.85 7.26 2.35
C VAL A 129 2.56 6.34 3.34
N LEU A 130 2.19 5.06 3.36
CA LEU A 130 2.83 4.08 4.24
C LEU A 130 4.33 3.95 3.95
N TYR A 131 4.72 3.78 2.69
CA TYR A 131 6.11 3.50 2.32
C TYR A 131 6.98 4.76 2.16
N LEU A 132 6.41 5.88 1.71
CA LEU A 132 7.18 7.10 1.45
C LEU A 132 7.14 8.11 2.60
N SER A 133 6.11 8.08 3.46
CA SER A 133 6.01 9.03 4.58
C SER A 133 6.28 8.37 5.93
N LEU A 134 5.67 7.21 6.18
CA LEU A 134 5.73 6.53 7.48
C LEU A 134 6.97 5.65 7.64
N LEU A 135 7.24 4.75 6.69
CA LEU A 135 8.35 3.79 6.79
C LEU A 135 9.72 4.41 7.15
N PRO A 136 10.14 5.57 6.60
CA PRO A 136 11.40 6.20 7.00
C PRO A 136 11.48 6.56 8.48
N GLN A 137 10.34 6.84 9.12
CA GLN A 137 10.29 7.19 10.54
C GLN A 137 10.62 5.99 11.44
N PHE A 138 10.57 4.77 10.91
CA PHE A 138 10.90 3.53 11.62
C PHE A 138 12.29 3.00 11.28
N ILE A 139 13.04 3.70 10.43
CA ILE A 139 14.41 3.34 10.05
C ILE A 139 15.38 4.23 10.81
N ASP A 140 16.34 3.60 11.47
CA ASP A 140 17.47 4.31 12.06
C ASP A 140 18.76 3.94 11.31
N PRO A 141 19.38 4.88 10.57
CA PRO A 141 20.65 4.65 9.86
C PRO A 141 21.79 4.20 10.77
N ARG A 142 21.72 4.45 12.09
CA ARG A 142 22.74 4.05 13.08
C ARG A 142 22.63 2.58 13.48
N HIS A 143 21.47 1.94 13.25
CA HIS A 143 21.19 0.54 13.62
C HIS A 143 21.45 -0.48 12.47
N GLY A 144 22.29 -0.10 11.51
CA GLY A 144 22.77 -0.93 10.42
C GLY A 144 22.19 -0.58 9.05
N SER A 145 22.24 -1.52 8.10
CA SER A 145 21.83 -1.28 6.72
C SER A 145 20.36 -0.82 6.60
N VAL A 146 20.15 0.36 6.02
CA VAL A 146 18.83 0.91 5.68
C VAL A 146 18.04 -0.06 4.80
N LEU A 147 18.71 -0.69 3.81
CA LEU A 147 18.10 -1.72 2.96
C LEU A 147 17.57 -2.89 3.79
N GLY A 148 18.34 -3.40 4.74
CA GLY A 148 17.93 -4.52 5.59
C GLY A 148 16.75 -4.16 6.50
N GLN A 149 16.71 -2.92 6.99
CA GLN A 149 15.59 -2.43 7.80
C GLN A 149 14.33 -2.23 6.96
N SER A 150 14.44 -1.62 5.78
CA SER A 150 13.33 -1.43 4.83
C SER A 150 12.71 -2.76 4.40
N LEU A 151 13.53 -3.77 4.11
CA LEU A 151 13.04 -5.10 3.73
C LEU A 151 12.32 -5.79 4.90
N ALA A 152 12.88 -5.72 6.12
CA ALA A 152 12.26 -6.31 7.29
C ALA A 152 10.91 -5.67 7.63
N LEU A 153 10.84 -4.33 7.63
CA LEU A 153 9.60 -3.59 7.85
C LEU A 153 8.59 -3.84 6.74
N GLY A 154 9.04 -3.82 5.48
CA GLY A 154 8.21 -4.11 4.31
C GLY A 154 7.59 -5.50 4.37
N PHE A 155 8.35 -6.52 4.79
CA PHE A 155 7.85 -7.89 4.95
C PHE A 155 6.82 -8.02 6.07
N VAL A 156 6.95 -7.27 7.17
CA VAL A 156 5.94 -7.25 8.25
C VAL A 156 4.62 -6.61 7.79
N SER A 157 4.66 -5.71 6.82
CA SER A 157 3.49 -5.00 6.31
C SER A 157 2.85 -5.60 5.04
N ALA A 158 3.50 -6.58 4.41
CA ALA A 158 3.05 -7.23 3.17
C ALA A 158 2.07 -8.37 3.44
#